data_AF-A0A1V5UNV0-F1
#
_entry.id   AF-A0A1V5UNV0-F1
#
_cell.length_a   1.000
_cell.length_b   1.000
_cell.length_c   1.000
_cell.angle_alpha   90.00
_cell.angle_beta   90.00
_cell.angle_gamma   90.00
#
_symmetry.space_group_name_H-M   'P 1'
#
loop_
_entity.id
_entity.type
_entity.pdbx_description
1 polymer ?
#
loop_
_entity_poly.entity_id
_entity_poly.type
_entity_poly.pdbx_seq_one_letter_code
_entity_poly.pdbx_strand_id
1 'polypeptide(L)'
;MEIIGKYFNEVIKLNKLVFKSILVVMALSFIFASAAFAAEAKVTGSSSVFTLMEKKQATVSDLIDVLMIFKNKSIDKLSVEQKIRVLRDIKVIGERTMINDKKPLTRGFAALLFHRALNMKGGAIIKLTGRSQRNCLQDMAYYKVMPESSAKDVMSGPDLVSLLQRAKEYNEAGRKDAAEESATEENKPAVQIEPLK
;
A
#
# COMPACT_ATOMS: atom_id res chain seq x y z
N MET A 1 40.37 6.37 53.32
CA MET A 1 39.57 6.81 52.15
C MET A 1 39.80 5.88 50.94
N GLU A 2 39.76 4.55 51.08
CA GLU A 2 40.09 3.63 49.97
C GLU A 2 38.89 2.85 49.40
N ILE A 3 37.73 2.92 50.06
CA ILE A 3 36.56 2.10 49.67
C ILE A 3 35.77 2.79 48.53
N ILE A 4 35.68 4.11 48.53
CA ILE A 4 34.88 4.87 47.55
C ILE A 4 35.48 4.78 46.13
N GLY A 5 36.82 4.73 46.00
CA GLY A 5 37.50 4.65 44.71
C GLY A 5 37.29 3.32 43.96
N LYS A 6 37.13 2.21 44.70
CA LYS A 6 36.87 0.88 44.09
C LYS A 6 35.46 0.78 43.50
N TYR A 7 34.45 1.29 44.20
CA TYR A 7 33.07 1.27 43.72
C TYR A 7 32.88 2.14 42.47
N PHE A 8 33.55 3.29 42.41
CA PHE A 8 33.44 4.18 41.24
C PHE A 8 34.03 3.54 39.97
N ASN A 9 35.13 2.80 40.11
CA ASN A 9 35.78 2.12 38.98
C ASN A 9 35.01 0.89 38.49
N GLU A 10 34.34 0.17 39.40
CA GLU A 10 33.42 -0.94 39.07
C GLU A 10 32.17 -0.42 38.31
N VAL A 11 31.55 0.67 38.77
CA VAL A 11 30.36 1.26 38.11
C VAL A 11 30.69 1.78 36.70
N ILE A 12 31.86 2.39 36.49
CA ILE A 12 32.31 2.84 35.16
C ILE A 12 32.58 1.65 34.22
N LYS A 13 33.14 0.55 34.72
CA LYS A 13 33.34 -0.68 33.94
C LYS A 13 32.02 -1.33 33.56
N LEU A 14 31.07 -1.39 34.49
CA LEU A 14 29.73 -1.96 34.26
C LEU A 14 28.98 -1.15 33.17
N ASN A 15 29.06 0.18 33.21
CA ASN A 15 28.41 1.05 32.23
C ASN A 15 29.02 0.91 30.83
N LYS A 16 30.35 0.80 30.71
CA LYS A 16 31.02 0.53 29.42
C LYS A 16 30.72 -0.86 28.85
N LEU A 17 30.49 -1.86 29.70
CA LEU A 17 30.14 -3.22 29.28
C LEU A 17 28.70 -3.28 28.78
N VAL A 18 27.76 -2.64 29.47
CA VAL A 18 26.34 -2.54 29.05
C VAL A 18 26.21 -1.74 27.76
N PHE A 19 26.97 -0.64 27.59
CA PHE A 19 26.95 0.15 26.35
C PHE A 19 27.47 -0.63 25.14
N LYS A 20 28.52 -1.47 25.32
CA LYS A 20 29.01 -2.35 24.25
C LYS A 20 27.99 -3.44 23.88
N SER A 21 27.28 -4.00 24.86
CA SER A 21 26.26 -5.03 24.61
C SER A 21 25.04 -4.47 23.87
N ILE A 22 24.59 -3.26 24.19
CA ILE A 22 23.47 -2.60 23.48
C ILE A 22 23.85 -2.29 22.02
N LEU A 23 25.09 -1.86 21.78
CA LEU A 23 25.57 -1.53 20.43
C LEU A 23 25.72 -2.79 19.56
N VAL A 24 26.14 -3.92 20.14
CA VAL A 24 26.17 -5.23 19.46
C VAL A 24 24.77 -5.75 19.15
N VAL A 25 23.78 -5.59 20.04
CA VAL A 25 22.39 -5.98 19.77
C VAL A 25 21.75 -5.12 18.68
N MET A 26 22.02 -3.81 18.65
CA MET A 26 21.56 -2.95 17.55
C MET A 26 22.23 -3.27 16.21
N ALA A 27 23.54 -3.56 16.20
CA ALA A 27 24.25 -3.96 14.98
C ALA A 27 23.78 -5.34 14.46
N LEU A 28 23.48 -6.30 15.34
CA LEU A 28 22.90 -7.59 14.94
C LEU A 28 21.45 -7.46 14.42
N SER A 29 20.65 -6.53 14.96
CA SER A 29 19.32 -6.25 14.39
C SER A 29 19.39 -5.57 13.01
N PHE A 30 20.49 -4.90 12.68
CA PHE A 30 20.68 -4.27 11.37
C PHE A 30 21.22 -5.24 10.30
N ILE A 31 21.98 -6.26 10.68
CA ILE A 31 22.55 -7.22 9.72
C ILE A 31 21.54 -8.32 9.35
N PHE A 32 20.57 -8.64 10.21
CA PHE A 32 19.52 -9.62 9.87
C PHE A 32 18.39 -9.07 8.97
N ALA A 33 18.41 -7.77 8.64
CA ALA A 33 17.38 -7.15 7.79
C ALA A 33 17.73 -7.14 6.29
N SER A 34 18.94 -7.56 5.88
CA SER A 34 19.40 -7.41 4.49
C SER A 34 19.55 -8.70 3.68
N ALA A 35 19.20 -9.87 4.23
CA ALA A 35 19.33 -11.16 3.54
C ALA A 35 18.00 -11.84 3.18
N ALA A 36 16.87 -11.14 3.32
CA ALA A 36 15.56 -11.61 2.82
C ALA A 36 15.20 -10.99 1.44
N PHE A 37 16.11 -10.23 0.84
CA PHE A 37 15.93 -9.57 -0.47
C PHE A 37 16.68 -10.30 -1.59
N ALA A 38 16.60 -11.62 -1.63
CA ALA A 38 17.01 -12.38 -2.80
C ALA A 38 16.30 -13.73 -2.82
N ALA A 39 15.56 -13.96 -3.90
CA ALA A 39 14.89 -15.22 -4.25
C ALA A 39 13.58 -15.55 -3.52
N GLU A 40 12.49 -14.90 -3.95
CA GLU A 40 11.21 -15.59 -4.07
C GLU A 40 10.51 -15.21 -5.39
N ALA A 41 10.48 -16.20 -6.29
CA ALA A 41 9.59 -16.41 -7.44
C ALA A 41 9.08 -15.20 -8.25
N LYS A 42 9.79 -14.90 -9.35
CA LYS A 42 9.32 -14.08 -10.47
C LYS A 42 8.45 -14.90 -11.44
N VAL A 43 7.45 -15.62 -10.94
CA VAL A 43 6.38 -16.28 -11.74
C VAL A 43 5.17 -16.37 -10.83
N THR A 44 4.15 -15.51 -11.00
CA THR A 44 2.71 -15.71 -10.62
C THR A 44 1.78 -14.49 -10.77
N GLY A 45 2.16 -13.47 -11.55
CA GLY A 45 1.22 -12.43 -12.03
C GLY A 45 0.76 -12.66 -13.48
N SER A 46 1.69 -13.07 -14.35
CA SER A 46 1.45 -13.11 -15.80
C SER A 46 0.40 -14.13 -16.24
N SER A 47 0.34 -15.31 -15.61
CA SER A 47 -0.64 -16.34 -15.99
C SER A 47 -2.07 -15.92 -15.65
N SER A 48 -2.30 -15.37 -14.46
CA SER A 48 -3.61 -14.90 -14.02
C SER A 48 -4.10 -13.74 -14.88
N VAL A 49 -3.22 -12.78 -15.18
CA VAL A 49 -3.53 -11.65 -16.08
C VAL A 49 -3.86 -12.14 -17.50
N PHE A 50 -3.11 -13.12 -18.02
CA PHE A 50 -3.38 -13.70 -19.34
C PHE A 50 -4.76 -14.36 -19.41
N THR A 51 -5.11 -15.21 -18.43
CA THR A 51 -6.44 -15.84 -18.38
C THR A 51 -7.58 -14.82 -18.25
N LEU A 52 -7.31 -13.68 -17.62
CA LEU A 52 -8.28 -12.61 -17.46
C LEU A 52 -8.56 -11.93 -18.81
N MET A 53 -7.57 -11.76 -19.68
CA MET A 53 -7.76 -11.12 -20.99
C MET A 53 -8.75 -11.85 -21.90
N GLU A 54 -8.95 -13.15 -21.71
CA GLU A 54 -9.90 -13.96 -22.49
C GLU A 54 -11.33 -13.94 -21.91
N LYS A 55 -11.51 -13.46 -20.67
CA LYS A 55 -12.81 -13.46 -20.00
C LYS A 55 -13.70 -12.31 -20.50
N LYS A 56 -14.81 -12.67 -21.15
CA LYS A 56 -15.89 -11.73 -21.51
C LYS A 56 -16.49 -11.02 -20.29
N GLN A 57 -16.56 -11.71 -19.15
CA GLN A 57 -17.12 -11.20 -17.91
C GLN A 57 -16.22 -11.57 -16.74
N ALA A 58 -15.71 -10.58 -16.02
CA ALA A 58 -14.93 -10.79 -14.81
C ALA A 58 -15.84 -11.07 -13.61
N THR A 59 -15.31 -11.81 -12.64
CA THR A 59 -15.98 -12.13 -11.38
C THR A 59 -15.35 -11.35 -10.21
N VAL A 60 -16.01 -11.33 -9.06
CA VAL A 60 -15.44 -10.76 -7.84
C VAL A 60 -14.18 -11.53 -7.40
N SER A 61 -14.10 -12.83 -7.65
CA SER A 61 -12.86 -13.61 -7.44
C SER A 61 -11.69 -13.07 -8.27
N ASP A 62 -11.94 -12.70 -9.53
CA ASP A 62 -10.90 -12.14 -10.40
C ASP A 62 -10.39 -10.79 -9.85
N LEU A 63 -11.30 -9.95 -9.32
CA LEU A 63 -10.91 -8.71 -8.65
C LEU A 63 -10.03 -8.95 -7.42
N ILE A 64 -10.33 -9.98 -6.62
CA ILE A 64 -9.53 -10.32 -5.44
C ILE A 64 -8.09 -10.67 -5.83
N ASP A 65 -7.92 -11.51 -6.85
CA ASP A 65 -6.59 -11.86 -7.36
C ASP A 65 -5.84 -10.64 -7.87
N VAL A 66 -6.52 -9.78 -8.63
CA VAL A 66 -5.95 -8.53 -9.14
C VAL A 66 -5.54 -7.57 -8.01
N LEU A 67 -6.32 -7.49 -6.92
CA LEU A 67 -5.97 -6.69 -5.75
C LEU A 67 -4.76 -7.27 -4.99
N MET A 68 -4.65 -8.60 -4.90
CA MET A 68 -3.46 -9.25 -4.33
C MET A 68 -2.21 -8.91 -5.14
N ILE A 69 -2.28 -8.98 -6.47
CA ILE A 69 -1.21 -8.55 -7.39
C ILE A 69 -0.87 -7.08 -7.15
N PHE A 70 -1.90 -6.22 -7.12
CA PHE A 70 -1.70 -4.77 -6.96
C PHE A 70 -1.00 -4.42 -5.63
N LYS A 71 -1.31 -5.14 -4.55
CA LYS A 71 -0.67 -4.95 -3.23
C LYS A 71 0.62 -5.75 -3.05
N ASN A 72 1.14 -6.35 -4.13
CA ASN A 72 2.34 -7.19 -4.14
C ASN A 72 2.29 -8.30 -3.07
N LYS A 73 1.15 -8.99 -2.98
CA LYS A 73 0.93 -10.14 -2.08
C LYS A 73 0.91 -11.44 -2.89
N SER A 74 1.45 -12.50 -2.28
CA SER A 74 1.42 -13.83 -2.91
C SER A 74 -0.01 -14.34 -3.07
N ILE A 75 -0.29 -14.92 -4.24
CA ILE A 75 -1.56 -15.55 -4.59
C ILE A 75 -1.47 -17.06 -4.38
N ASP A 76 -0.25 -17.61 -4.41
CA ASP A 76 -0.01 -19.04 -4.54
C ASP A 76 -0.46 -19.79 -3.29
N LYS A 77 -1.16 -20.90 -3.52
CA LYS A 77 -1.67 -21.82 -2.49
C LYS A 77 -2.71 -21.20 -1.54
N LEU A 78 -3.18 -19.97 -1.79
CA LEU A 78 -4.24 -19.36 -1.00
C LEU A 78 -5.63 -19.65 -1.59
N SER A 79 -6.57 -20.05 -0.74
CA SER A 79 -7.99 -20.07 -1.08
C SER A 79 -8.53 -18.63 -1.25
N VAL A 80 -9.67 -18.49 -1.92
CA VAL A 80 -10.32 -17.17 -2.09
C VAL A 80 -10.61 -16.53 -0.74
N GLU A 81 -11.05 -17.30 0.26
CA GLU A 81 -11.32 -16.84 1.62
C GLU A 81 -10.05 -16.35 2.31
N GLN A 82 -8.92 -17.04 2.11
CA GLN A 82 -7.64 -16.62 2.66
C GLN A 82 -7.18 -15.30 2.03
N LYS A 83 -7.33 -15.13 0.71
CA LYS A 83 -7.03 -13.86 0.02
C LYS A 83 -7.93 -12.72 0.55
N ILE A 84 -9.23 -12.99 0.76
CA ILE A 84 -10.15 -12.01 1.35
C ILE A 84 -9.70 -11.61 2.77
N ARG A 85 -9.25 -12.56 3.60
CA ARG A 85 -8.71 -12.26 4.94
C ARG A 85 -7.50 -11.35 4.85
N VAL A 86 -6.52 -11.69 4.01
CA VAL A 86 -5.34 -10.84 3.78
C VAL A 86 -5.74 -9.42 3.38
N LEU A 87 -6.67 -9.28 2.44
CA LEU A 87 -7.16 -7.96 1.99
C LEU A 87 -7.95 -7.20 3.06
N ARG A 88 -8.60 -7.89 4.01
CA ARG A 88 -9.25 -7.26 5.18
C ARG A 88 -8.21 -6.79 6.19
N ASP A 89 -7.19 -7.58 6.46
CA ASP A 89 -6.12 -7.24 7.41
C ASP A 89 -5.39 -5.96 6.98
N ILE A 90 -5.17 -5.79 5.67
CA ILE A 90 -4.58 -4.56 5.10
C ILE A 90 -5.63 -3.48 4.74
N LYS A 91 -6.87 -3.62 5.21
CA LYS A 91 -7.97 -2.65 5.10
C LYS A 91 -8.39 -2.28 3.66
N VAL A 92 -8.07 -3.12 2.68
CA VAL A 92 -8.56 -2.98 1.29
C VAL A 92 -10.04 -3.37 1.23
N ILE A 93 -10.40 -4.51 1.83
CA ILE A 93 -11.79 -4.91 2.02
C ILE A 93 -12.23 -4.45 3.40
N GLY A 94 -13.25 -3.59 3.46
CA GLY A 94 -13.80 -3.15 4.76
C GLY A 94 -14.49 -4.31 5.48
N GLU A 95 -14.45 -4.34 6.81
CA GLU A 95 -14.98 -5.42 7.64
C GLU A 95 -16.43 -5.80 7.33
N ARG A 96 -17.28 -4.79 7.08
CA ARG A 96 -18.70 -4.96 6.75
C ARG A 96 -18.98 -5.17 5.26
N THR A 97 -17.93 -5.19 4.42
CA THR A 97 -18.09 -5.40 2.98
C THR A 97 -18.35 -6.88 2.73
N MET A 98 -19.57 -7.19 2.27
CA MET A 98 -19.93 -8.54 1.85
C MET A 98 -19.24 -8.88 0.53
N ILE A 99 -18.61 -10.05 0.49
CA ILE A 99 -17.94 -10.58 -0.70
C ILE A 99 -18.75 -11.77 -1.19
N ASN A 100 -19.12 -11.75 -2.46
CA ASN A 100 -19.66 -12.90 -3.17
C ASN A 100 -18.78 -13.10 -4.41
N ASP A 101 -17.81 -14.00 -4.27
CA ASP A 101 -16.72 -14.29 -5.21
C ASP A 101 -17.21 -14.71 -6.61
N LYS A 102 -18.35 -15.41 -6.68
CA LYS A 102 -18.91 -15.93 -7.93
C LYS A 102 -19.76 -14.93 -8.71
N LYS A 103 -20.11 -13.78 -8.12
CA LYS A 103 -20.92 -12.77 -8.81
C LYS A 103 -20.13 -12.08 -9.93
N PRO A 104 -20.81 -11.67 -11.02
CA PRO A 104 -20.24 -10.75 -11.98
C PRO A 104 -19.71 -9.49 -11.31
N LEU A 105 -18.52 -9.05 -11.74
CA LEU A 105 -17.87 -7.87 -11.19
C LEU A 105 -18.49 -6.60 -11.78
N THR A 106 -19.08 -5.77 -10.94
CA THR A 106 -19.54 -4.44 -11.36
C THR A 106 -18.44 -3.39 -11.23
N ARG A 107 -18.48 -2.36 -12.08
CA ARG A 107 -17.56 -1.22 -12.06
C ARG A 107 -17.59 -0.48 -10.72
N GLY A 108 -18.78 -0.34 -10.12
CA GLY A 108 -18.93 0.29 -8.81
C GLY A 108 -18.24 -0.50 -7.69
N PHE A 109 -18.31 -1.83 -7.73
CA PHE A 109 -17.66 -2.68 -6.73
C PHE A 109 -16.14 -2.70 -6.91
N ALA A 110 -15.65 -2.76 -8.16
CA ALA A 110 -14.24 -2.60 -8.47
C ALA A 110 -13.70 -1.26 -7.98
N ALA A 111 -14.42 -0.16 -8.27
CA ALA A 111 -14.03 1.18 -7.85
C ALA A 111 -13.94 1.29 -6.33
N LEU A 112 -14.90 0.74 -5.59
CA LEU A 112 -14.89 0.77 -4.14
C LEU A 112 -13.62 0.12 -3.55
N LEU A 113 -13.22 -1.05 -4.05
CA LEU A 113 -12.05 -1.75 -3.52
C LEU A 113 -10.73 -1.15 -3.99
N PHE A 114 -10.63 -0.74 -5.26
CA PHE A 114 -9.42 -0.07 -5.75
C PHE A 114 -9.21 1.31 -5.11
N HIS A 115 -10.28 2.09 -4.86
CA HIS A 115 -10.19 3.36 -4.14
C HIS A 115 -9.54 3.18 -2.76
N ARG A 116 -9.92 2.12 -2.05
CA ARG A 116 -9.29 1.73 -0.78
C ARG A 116 -7.86 1.23 -0.98
N ALA A 117 -7.60 0.40 -1.97
CA ALA A 117 -6.28 -0.14 -2.25
C ALA A 117 -5.24 0.94 -2.58
N LEU A 118 -5.68 1.99 -3.28
CA LEU A 118 -4.95 3.19 -3.64
C LEU A 118 -4.85 4.21 -2.50
N ASN A 119 -5.52 3.97 -1.35
CA ASN A 119 -5.62 4.92 -0.25
C ASN A 119 -6.09 6.32 -0.67
N MET A 120 -6.97 6.40 -1.68
CA MET A 120 -7.49 7.68 -2.16
C MET A 120 -8.28 8.36 -1.03
N LYS A 121 -7.91 9.61 -0.72
CA LYS A 121 -8.61 10.43 0.28
C LYS A 121 -10.04 10.77 -0.18
N GLY A 122 -10.21 10.90 -1.50
CA GLY A 122 -11.44 11.32 -2.14
C GLY A 122 -11.79 12.79 -1.96
N GLY A 123 -12.68 13.27 -2.82
CA GLY A 123 -13.25 14.62 -2.73
C GLY A 123 -14.08 14.86 -1.46
N ALA A 124 -14.52 16.10 -1.25
CA ALA A 124 -15.30 16.51 -0.07
C ALA A 124 -16.55 15.63 0.16
N ILE A 125 -17.22 15.20 -0.92
CA ILE A 125 -18.40 14.33 -0.85
C ILE A 125 -18.08 12.99 -0.19
N ILE A 126 -16.95 12.36 -0.52
CA ILE A 126 -16.54 11.07 0.09
C ILE A 126 -16.19 11.26 1.57
N LYS A 127 -15.60 12.40 1.94
CA LYS A 127 -15.30 12.73 3.34
C LYS A 127 -16.57 12.89 4.18
N LEU A 128 -17.64 13.45 3.58
CA LEU A 128 -18.92 13.70 4.25
C LEU A 128 -19.82 12.45 4.29
N THR A 129 -19.98 11.77 3.16
CA THR A 129 -20.96 10.68 2.99
C THR A 129 -20.34 9.28 3.14
N GLY A 130 -19.01 9.21 3.22
CA GLY A 130 -18.26 7.97 3.22
C GLY A 130 -18.08 7.38 1.83
N ARG A 131 -17.36 6.25 1.80
CA ARG A 131 -17.09 5.50 0.57
C ARG A 131 -18.31 4.66 0.17
N SER A 132 -18.93 5.01 -0.95
CA SER A 132 -19.94 4.21 -1.64
C SER A 132 -19.44 3.82 -3.03
N GLN A 133 -20.02 2.77 -3.64
CA GLN A 133 -19.64 2.35 -5.00
C GLN A 133 -19.77 3.49 -6.01
N ARG A 134 -20.86 4.27 -5.94
CA ARG A 134 -21.11 5.41 -6.83
C ARG A 134 -20.07 6.50 -6.64
N ASN A 135 -19.83 6.92 -5.40
CA ASN A 135 -18.91 8.03 -5.12
C ASN A 135 -17.46 7.64 -5.45
N CYS A 136 -17.05 6.41 -5.15
CA CYS A 136 -15.72 5.92 -5.50
C CYS A 136 -15.52 5.84 -7.02
N LEU A 137 -16.53 5.41 -7.78
CA LEU A 137 -16.45 5.39 -9.24
C LEU A 137 -16.29 6.80 -9.81
N GLN A 138 -17.09 7.77 -9.35
CA GLN A 138 -16.98 9.16 -9.78
C GLN A 138 -15.59 9.75 -9.47
N ASP A 139 -15.08 9.49 -8.27
CA ASP A 139 -13.76 9.98 -7.86
C ASP A 139 -12.65 9.32 -8.69
N MET A 140 -12.69 8.00 -8.91
CA MET A 140 -11.74 7.30 -9.77
C MET A 140 -11.83 7.73 -11.24
N ALA A 141 -13.00 8.13 -11.71
CA ALA A 141 -13.18 8.67 -13.06
C ALA A 141 -12.61 10.09 -13.19
N TYR A 142 -12.83 10.93 -12.18
CA TYR A 142 -12.21 12.26 -12.08
C TYR A 142 -10.67 12.18 -12.16
N TYR A 143 -10.05 11.24 -11.43
CA TYR A 143 -8.60 10.99 -11.49
C TYR A 143 -8.15 10.15 -12.71
N LYS A 144 -9.05 9.86 -13.66
CA LYS A 144 -8.78 9.10 -14.89
C LYS A 144 -8.24 7.68 -14.66
N VAL A 145 -8.46 7.11 -13.48
CA VAL A 145 -8.09 5.71 -13.16
C VAL A 145 -9.13 4.74 -13.74
N MET A 146 -10.39 5.16 -13.78
CA MET A 146 -11.49 4.44 -14.45
C MET A 146 -12.17 5.36 -15.48
N PRO A 147 -12.80 4.82 -16.53
CA PRO A 147 -13.64 5.63 -17.41
C PRO A 147 -15.01 5.92 -16.76
N GLU A 148 -15.63 7.03 -17.18
CA GLU A 148 -17.01 7.35 -16.83
C GLU A 148 -17.95 6.21 -17.26
N SER A 149 -18.80 5.77 -16.33
CA SER A 149 -19.68 4.61 -16.52
C SER A 149 -20.71 4.51 -15.39
N SER A 150 -21.68 3.61 -15.53
CA SER A 150 -22.60 3.30 -14.45
C SER A 150 -21.97 2.34 -13.45
N ALA A 151 -22.21 2.56 -12.16
CA ALA A 151 -21.76 1.66 -11.09
C ALA A 151 -22.30 0.22 -11.23
N LYS A 152 -23.40 0.04 -11.98
CA LYS A 152 -24.03 -1.26 -12.23
C LYS A 152 -23.44 -1.99 -13.43
N ASP A 153 -22.67 -1.31 -14.28
CA ASP A 153 -22.09 -1.91 -15.47
C ASP A 153 -21.12 -3.01 -15.06
N VAL A 154 -21.14 -4.12 -15.80
CA VAL A 154 -20.26 -5.27 -15.54
C VAL A 154 -18.92 -5.05 -16.25
N MET A 155 -17.85 -5.53 -15.64
CA MET A 155 -16.51 -5.48 -16.21
C MET A 155 -16.16 -6.77 -16.94
N SER A 156 -15.53 -6.63 -18.10
CA SER A 156 -14.79 -7.71 -18.73
C SER A 156 -13.44 -7.92 -18.03
N GLY A 157 -12.77 -9.03 -18.33
CA GLY A 157 -11.41 -9.22 -17.84
C GLY A 157 -10.41 -8.19 -18.38
N PRO A 158 -10.41 -7.84 -19.69
CA PRO A 158 -9.60 -6.73 -20.21
C PRO A 158 -9.85 -5.38 -19.53
N ASP A 159 -11.09 -5.06 -19.16
CA ASP A 159 -11.39 -3.85 -18.37
C ASP A 159 -10.67 -3.87 -17.03
N LEU A 160 -10.65 -5.01 -16.35
CA LEU A 160 -10.03 -5.18 -15.04
C LEU A 160 -8.49 -5.15 -15.12
N VAL A 161 -7.90 -5.72 -16.17
CA VAL A 161 -6.45 -5.61 -16.45
C VAL A 161 -6.09 -4.14 -16.72
N SER A 162 -6.90 -3.44 -17.50
CA SER A 162 -6.69 -2.02 -17.79
C SER A 162 -6.79 -1.16 -16.52
N LEU A 163 -7.71 -1.50 -15.61
CA LEU A 163 -7.80 -0.85 -14.30
C LEU A 163 -6.56 -1.10 -13.44
N LEU A 164 -6.06 -2.33 -13.38
CA LEU A 164 -4.82 -2.65 -12.67
C LEU A 164 -3.66 -1.80 -13.18
N GLN A 165 -3.52 -1.67 -14.49
CA GLN A 165 -2.46 -0.88 -15.12
C GLN A 165 -2.57 0.61 -14.76
N ARG A 166 -3.75 1.22 -14.94
CA ARG A 166 -3.98 2.63 -14.57
C ARG A 166 -3.79 2.90 -13.08
N ALA A 167 -4.16 1.95 -12.23
CA ALA A 167 -3.95 2.06 -10.79
C ALA A 167 -2.46 2.07 -10.42
N LYS A 168 -1.62 1.28 -11.12
CA LYS A 168 -0.16 1.31 -10.95
C LYS A 168 0.41 2.65 -11.40
N GLU A 169 0.00 3.14 -12.57
CA GLU A 169 0.40 4.43 -13.12
C GLU A 169 0.05 5.58 -12.17
N TYR A 170 -1.15 5.56 -11.58
CA TYR A 170 -1.56 6.55 -10.57
C TYR A 170 -0.66 6.54 -9.33
N ASN A 171 -0.33 5.35 -8.80
CA ASN A 171 0.59 5.21 -7.67
C ASN A 171 2.04 5.62 -8.02
N GLU A 172 2.45 5.50 -9.27
CA GLU A 172 3.76 5.95 -9.74
C GLU A 172 3.80 7.47 -9.88
N ALA A 173 2.75 8.09 -10.43
CA ALA A 173 2.64 9.54 -10.53
C ALA A 173 2.67 10.20 -9.15
N GLY A 174 1.82 9.76 -8.21
CA GLY A 174 1.79 10.34 -6.86
C GLY A 174 3.09 10.15 -6.05
N ARG A 175 3.93 9.18 -6.41
CA ARG A 175 5.28 9.03 -5.81
C ARG A 175 6.29 10.02 -6.38
N LYS A 176 6.17 10.38 -7.66
CA LYS A 176 7.03 11.39 -8.31
C LYS A 176 6.72 12.77 -7.77
N ASP A 177 5.43 13.11 -7.67
CA ASP A 177 4.98 14.42 -7.15
C ASP A 177 5.48 14.65 -5.71
N ALA A 178 5.44 13.63 -4.85
CA ALA A 178 5.95 13.71 -3.47
C ALA A 178 7.50 13.82 -3.39
N ALA A 179 8.23 13.21 -4.33
CA ALA A 179 9.68 13.31 -4.41
C ALA A 179 10.13 14.69 -4.91
N GLU A 180 9.36 15.31 -5.81
CA GLU A 180 9.61 16.66 -6.31
C GLU A 180 9.25 17.73 -5.26
N GLU A 181 8.15 17.56 -4.50
CA GLU A 181 7.76 18.48 -3.43
C GLU A 181 8.78 18.51 -2.29
N SER A 182 9.33 17.35 -1.92
CA SER A 182 10.41 17.27 -0.90
C SER A 182 11.76 17.81 -1.37
N ALA A 183 12.06 17.78 -2.67
CA ALA A 183 13.25 18.41 -3.23
C ALA A 183 13.15 19.95 -3.32
N THR A 184 11.93 20.49 -3.32
CA THR A 184 11.70 21.94 -3.43
C THR A 184 11.74 22.64 -2.06
N GLU A 185 11.45 21.90 -0.97
CA GLU A 185 11.43 22.45 0.40
C GLU A 185 12.84 22.66 1.01
N GLU A 186 13.86 21.94 0.52
CA GLU A 186 15.28 22.12 0.92
C GLU A 186 15.95 23.36 0.29
N ASN A 187 15.30 24.05 -0.65
CA ASN A 187 15.86 25.23 -1.34
C ASN A 187 15.03 26.51 -1.09
N LYS A 188 14.53 26.69 0.13
CA LYS A 188 13.97 27.98 0.56
C LYS A 188 15.11 28.83 1.13
N PRO A 189 15.51 29.95 0.48
CA PRO A 189 16.57 30.80 1.01
C PRO A 189 16.18 31.35 2.38
N ALA A 190 17.09 31.25 3.34
CA ALA A 190 16.94 31.81 4.67
C ALA A 190 16.61 33.30 4.56
N VAL A 191 15.42 33.68 5.02
CA VAL A 191 15.02 35.07 5.17
C VAL A 191 15.97 35.72 6.16
N GLN A 192 16.89 36.55 5.67
CA GLN A 192 17.70 37.43 6.51
C GLN A 192 16.78 38.49 7.10
N ILE A 193 16.50 38.37 8.39
CA ILE A 193 15.79 39.41 9.14
C ILE A 193 16.84 40.46 9.51
N GLU A 194 16.87 41.58 8.79
CA GLU A 194 17.64 42.75 9.23
C GLU A 194 17.02 43.31 10.53
N PRO A 195 17.81 43.65 11.56
CA PRO A 195 17.29 44.28 12.76
C PRO A 195 16.86 45.72 12.45
N LEU A 196 15.62 46.07 12.82
CA LEU A 196 15.13 47.44 12.79
C LEU A 196 16.07 48.36 13.59
N LYS A 197 16.47 49.47 12.97
CA LYS A 197 17.17 50.60 13.61
C LYS A 197 16.21 51.43 14.45
#